data_AF-A0A517VP80-F1
#
_entry.id   AF-A0A517VP80-F1
#
_cell.length_a   1.000
_cell.length_b   1.000
_cell.length_c   1.000
_cell.angle_alpha   90.00
_cell.angle_beta   90.00
_cell.angle_gamma   90.00
#
_symmetry.space_group_name_H-M   'P 1'
#
loop_
_entity.id
_entity.type
_entity.pdbx_description
1 polymer ?
#
loop_
_entity_poly.entity_id
_entity_poly.type
_entity_poly.pdbx_seq_one_letter_code
_entity_poly.pdbx_strand_id
1 'polypeptide(L)'
;MTHQTAKLSTFDAYLETGGDTAAEQLDQQTKRQQTLDRFPYPLMLELAFPEFDFANRWCWQHFGPSHGECFQKHSEYRMCATDLPHCHIGSWTYNWFVKTDYDFGFNEWYFSNASERDLFLEFVPCINWGENFPK
;
A
#
# COMPACT_ATOMS: atom_id res chain seq x y z
N MET A 1 -19.07 12.50 8.91
CA MET A 1 -17.68 12.43 9.42
C MET A 1 -16.90 11.73 8.33
N THR A 2 -15.80 12.27 7.82
CA THR A 2 -14.99 11.51 6.85
C THR A 2 -14.53 10.22 7.55
N HIS A 3 -15.02 9.07 7.08
CA HIS A 3 -14.55 7.78 7.55
C HIS A 3 -13.06 7.70 7.18
N GLN A 4 -12.21 7.83 8.19
CA GLN A 4 -10.76 7.71 8.10
C GLN A 4 -10.34 6.73 9.18
N THR A 5 -9.73 5.66 8.74
CA THR A 5 -9.23 4.55 9.55
C THR A 5 -7.73 4.33 9.32
N ALA A 6 -7.16 4.94 8.30
CA ALA A 6 -5.74 4.92 8.03
C ALA A 6 -4.93 5.48 9.21
N LYS A 7 -4.02 4.66 9.73
CA LYS A 7 -3.08 5.02 10.80
C LYS A 7 -1.69 4.51 10.48
N LEU A 8 -0.69 5.29 10.89
CA LEU A 8 0.71 4.86 10.80
C LEU A 8 0.93 3.60 11.61
N SER A 9 1.70 2.67 11.05
CA SER A 9 2.04 1.40 11.66
C SER A 9 3.48 1.01 11.33
N THR A 10 3.87 -0.19 11.75
CA THR A 10 5.16 -0.80 11.47
C THR A 10 4.98 -2.25 11.03
N PHE A 11 6.02 -2.80 10.41
CA PHE A 11 6.06 -4.22 10.08
C PHE A 11 6.02 -5.09 11.34
N ASP A 12 6.67 -4.66 12.43
CA ASP A 12 6.63 -5.36 13.72
C ASP A 12 5.20 -5.41 14.30
N ALA A 13 4.45 -4.30 14.22
CA ALA A 13 3.05 -4.26 14.67
C ALA A 13 2.16 -5.23 13.87
N TYR A 14 2.43 -5.40 12.57
CA TYR A 14 1.79 -6.43 11.77
C TYR A 14 2.13 -7.85 12.26
N LEU A 15 3.41 -8.14 12.54
CA LEU A 15 3.81 -9.46 13.05
C LEU A 15 3.19 -9.78 14.42
N GLU A 16 3.00 -8.76 15.27
CA GLU A 16 2.39 -8.88 16.60
C GLU A 16 0.89 -9.26 16.55
N THR A 17 0.22 -9.13 15.40
CA THR A 17 -1.17 -9.58 15.23
C THR A 17 -1.33 -11.10 15.44
N GLY A 18 -0.25 -11.87 15.27
CA GLY A 18 -0.23 -13.32 15.48
C GLY A 18 -1.09 -14.10 14.49
N GLY A 19 -1.56 -13.47 13.41
CA GLY A 19 -2.42 -14.11 12.41
C GLY A 19 -1.68 -15.07 11.46
N ASP A 20 -0.36 -15.01 11.41
CA ASP A 20 0.50 -15.80 10.51
C ASP A 20 1.28 -16.88 11.27
N THR A 21 1.50 -18.01 10.60
CA THR A 21 2.44 -19.04 11.03
C THR A 21 3.88 -18.53 10.92
N ALA A 22 4.81 -19.14 11.66
CA ALA A 22 6.24 -18.78 11.58
C ALA A 22 6.83 -18.89 10.17
N ALA A 23 6.35 -19.84 9.36
CA ALA A 23 6.78 -19.99 7.97
C ALA A 23 6.28 -18.85 7.08
N GLU A 24 5.03 -18.42 7.26
CA GLU A 24 4.45 -17.26 6.56
C GLU A 24 5.17 -15.98 6.95
N GLN A 25 5.45 -15.77 8.24
CA GLN A 25 6.21 -14.60 8.71
C GLN A 25 7.61 -14.54 8.11
N LEU A 26 8.31 -15.68 8.01
CA LEU A 26 9.64 -15.75 7.40
C LEU A 26 9.61 -15.45 5.90
N ASP A 27 8.60 -15.95 5.17
CA ASP A 27 8.40 -15.66 3.75
C ASP A 27 8.11 -14.17 3.52
N GLN A 28 7.23 -13.57 4.34
CA GLN A 28 6.91 -12.14 4.29
C GLN A 28 8.15 -11.28 4.58
N GLN A 29 8.95 -11.62 5.60
CA GLN A 29 10.21 -10.95 5.90
C GLN A 29 11.20 -11.02 4.72
N THR A 30 11.32 -12.19 4.11
CA THR A 30 12.24 -12.41 2.99
C THR A 30 11.83 -11.56 1.77
N LYS A 31 10.53 -11.59 1.41
CA LYS A 31 9.98 -10.78 0.31
C LYS A 31 10.10 -9.27 0.59
N ARG A 32 9.83 -8.86 1.82
CA ARG A 32 10.03 -7.47 2.27
C ARG A 32 11.48 -7.04 2.09
N GLN A 33 12.44 -7.86 2.50
CA GLN A 33 13.86 -7.54 2.35
C GLN A 33 14.27 -7.38 0.87
N GLN A 34 13.82 -8.28 0.00
CA GLN A 34 14.07 -8.17 -1.45
C GLN A 34 13.49 -6.87 -2.04
N THR A 35 12.35 -6.42 -1.52
CA THR A 35 11.74 -5.16 -1.94
C THR A 35 12.55 -3.96 -1.45
N LEU A 36 13.01 -3.99 -0.19
CA LEU A 36 13.82 -2.94 0.42
C LEU A 36 15.18 -2.74 -0.25
N ASP A 37 15.77 -3.80 -0.83
CA ASP A 37 17.03 -3.68 -1.58
C ASP A 37 16.90 -2.72 -2.78
N ARG A 38 15.68 -2.53 -3.32
CA ARG A 38 15.39 -1.64 -4.44
C ARG A 38 14.61 -0.38 -4.05
N PHE A 39 13.76 -0.48 -3.04
CA PHE A 39 12.89 0.59 -2.56
C PHE A 39 13.10 0.78 -1.05
N PRO A 40 14.22 1.40 -0.63
CA PRO A 40 14.71 1.35 0.75
C PRO A 40 13.93 2.26 1.72
N TYR A 41 12.93 3.00 1.24
CA TYR A 41 12.14 3.92 2.05
C TYR A 41 10.72 3.41 2.22
N PRO A 42 10.45 2.50 3.18
CA PRO A 42 9.11 1.99 3.43
C PRO A 42 8.26 2.97 4.26
N LEU A 43 6.95 2.86 4.12
CA LEU A 43 5.95 3.46 4.99
C LEU A 43 4.77 2.49 5.14
N MET A 44 4.50 2.08 6.37
CA MET A 44 3.45 1.12 6.68
C MET A 44 2.23 1.82 7.29
N LEU A 45 1.05 1.48 6.78
CA LEU A 45 -0.22 1.90 7.34
C LEU A 45 -1.05 0.66 7.70
N GLU A 46 -1.86 0.79 8.73
CA GLU A 46 -3.06 -0.02 8.90
C GLU A 46 -4.25 0.79 8.39
N LEU A 47 -5.05 0.23 7.50
CA LEU A 47 -6.11 0.96 6.81
C LEU A 47 -7.17 0.03 6.20
N ALA A 48 -8.27 0.62 5.77
CA ALA A 48 -9.32 -0.09 5.04
C ALA A 48 -8.98 -0.26 3.55
N PHE A 49 -9.58 -1.25 2.88
CA PHE A 49 -9.39 -1.46 1.44
C PHE A 49 -9.74 -0.22 0.57
N PRO A 50 -10.83 0.52 0.83
CA PRO A 50 -11.12 1.76 0.09
C PRO A 50 -10.04 2.85 0.27
N GLU A 51 -9.47 2.96 1.47
CA GLU A 51 -8.39 3.90 1.75
C GLU A 51 -7.09 3.53 1.04
N PHE A 52 -6.82 2.23 0.93
CA PHE A 52 -5.71 1.70 0.15
C PHE A 52 -5.84 2.04 -1.33
N ASP A 53 -7.03 1.83 -1.90
CA ASP A 53 -7.30 2.19 -3.30
C ASP A 53 -7.18 3.71 -3.52
N PHE A 54 -7.69 4.51 -2.59
CA PHE A 54 -7.56 5.98 -2.61
C PHE A 54 -6.10 6.43 -2.53
N ALA A 55 -5.32 5.83 -1.62
CA ALA A 55 -3.90 6.12 -1.46
C ALA A 55 -3.08 5.72 -2.69
N ASN A 56 -3.37 4.56 -3.30
CA ASN A 56 -2.72 4.13 -4.53
C ASN A 56 -3.03 5.08 -5.69
N ARG A 57 -4.28 5.52 -5.87
CA ARG A 57 -4.62 6.55 -6.86
C ARG A 57 -3.74 7.78 -6.71
N TRP A 58 -3.58 8.26 -5.47
CA TRP A 58 -2.77 9.43 -5.18
C TRP A 58 -1.30 9.20 -5.54
N CYS A 59 -0.72 8.06 -5.17
CA CYS A 59 0.66 7.71 -5.55
C CYS A 59 0.82 7.65 -7.07
N TRP A 60 -0.16 7.09 -7.80
CA TRP A 60 -0.15 7.09 -9.26
C TRP A 60 -0.14 8.49 -9.87
N GLN A 61 -0.92 9.42 -9.30
CA GLN A 61 -1.01 10.80 -9.78
C GLN A 61 0.28 11.60 -9.54
N HIS A 62 1.03 11.30 -8.48
CA HIS A 62 2.20 12.08 -8.07
C HIS A 62 3.53 11.45 -8.47
N PHE A 63 3.62 10.12 -8.45
CA PHE A 63 4.86 9.36 -8.66
C PHE A 63 4.81 8.51 -9.94
N GLY A 64 3.68 8.46 -10.64
CA GLY A 64 3.48 7.60 -11.80
C GLY A 64 3.19 6.14 -11.42
N PRO A 65 3.29 5.19 -12.37
CA PRO A 65 2.89 3.81 -12.13
C PRO A 65 3.75 3.14 -11.04
N SER A 66 3.15 2.25 -10.25
CA SER A 66 3.90 1.40 -9.32
C SER A 66 4.79 0.41 -10.07
N HIS A 67 5.92 0.01 -9.50
CA HIS A 67 6.78 -1.03 -10.02
C HIS A 67 6.16 -2.42 -9.78
N GLY A 68 6.23 -3.29 -10.79
CA GLY A 68 5.77 -4.67 -10.70
C GLY A 68 4.53 -4.95 -11.54
N GLU A 69 3.83 -6.03 -11.21
CA GLU A 69 2.59 -6.43 -11.88
C GLU A 69 1.48 -5.39 -11.66
N CYS A 70 0.72 -5.09 -12.70
CA CYS A 70 -0.33 -4.11 -12.64
C CYS A 70 -1.67 -4.72 -12.21
N PHE A 71 -2.17 -4.29 -11.05
CA PHE A 71 -3.48 -4.69 -10.53
C PHE A 71 -4.57 -3.61 -10.69
N GLN A 72 -4.30 -2.54 -11.45
CA GLN A 72 -5.21 -1.41 -11.63
C GLN A 72 -6.58 -1.78 -12.24
N LYS A 73 -6.68 -2.92 -12.93
CA LYS A 73 -7.97 -3.46 -13.40
C LYS A 73 -8.94 -3.83 -12.27
N HIS A 74 -8.44 -4.00 -11.04
CA HIS A 74 -9.22 -4.34 -9.84
C HIS A 74 -9.43 -3.16 -8.90
N SER A 75 -8.81 -2.01 -9.17
CA SER A 75 -8.93 -0.82 -8.32
C SER A 75 -10.21 -0.06 -8.64
N GLU A 76 -10.89 0.45 -7.62
CA GLU A 76 -12.00 1.39 -7.81
C GLU A 76 -11.56 2.69 -8.49
N TYR A 77 -10.28 3.05 -8.33
CA TYR A 77 -9.67 4.26 -8.86
C TYR A 77 -8.65 3.96 -9.95
N ARG A 78 -9.13 3.31 -11.00
CA ARG A 78 -8.31 2.88 -12.13
C ARG A 78 -7.58 4.04 -12.83
N MET A 79 -6.25 3.96 -12.86
CA MET A 79 -5.34 4.89 -13.56
C MET A 79 -4.71 4.27 -14.82
N CYS A 80 -4.51 2.95 -14.86
CA CYS A 80 -4.02 2.24 -16.04
C CYS A 80 -5.17 1.65 -16.87
N ALA A 81 -5.22 1.95 -18.17
CA ALA A 81 -6.29 1.51 -19.07
C ALA A 81 -6.13 0.06 -19.61
N THR A 82 -5.01 -0.60 -19.34
CA THR A 82 -4.74 -1.96 -19.87
C THR A 82 -5.38 -3.03 -19.00
N ASP A 83 -6.19 -3.91 -19.60
CA ASP A 83 -6.86 -5.04 -18.90
C ASP A 83 -6.04 -6.34 -18.89
N LEU A 84 -5.17 -6.53 -19.88
CA LEU A 84 -4.34 -7.71 -20.01
C LEU A 84 -3.21 -7.71 -18.96
N PRO A 85 -2.70 -8.87 -18.54
CA PRO A 85 -1.54 -8.94 -17.66
C PRO A 85 -0.35 -8.16 -18.23
N HIS A 86 0.18 -7.23 -17.44
CA HIS A 86 1.32 -6.40 -17.80
C HIS A 86 2.03 -5.91 -16.53
N CYS A 87 3.24 -5.36 -16.71
CA CYS A 87 4.03 -4.80 -15.63
C CYS A 87 4.39 -3.35 -15.94
N HIS A 88 4.71 -2.62 -14.87
CA HIS A 88 5.23 -1.27 -14.96
C HIS A 88 6.61 -1.16 -14.29
N ILE A 89 7.36 -0.15 -14.71
CA ILE A 89 8.61 0.24 -14.08
C ILE A 89 8.36 1.58 -13.37
N GLY A 90 8.18 1.52 -12.05
CA GLY A 90 7.95 2.67 -11.20
C GLY A 90 9.09 2.97 -10.23
N SER A 91 9.02 4.15 -9.59
CA SER A 91 9.88 4.55 -8.46
C SER A 91 9.34 4.11 -7.10
N TRP A 92 8.16 3.50 -7.06
CA TRP A 92 7.53 3.01 -5.84
C TRP A 92 6.80 1.69 -6.09
N THR A 93 6.53 0.92 -5.05
CA THR A 93 5.68 -0.27 -5.08
C THR A 93 4.95 -0.43 -3.75
N TYR A 94 4.12 -1.44 -3.60
CA TYR A 94 3.39 -1.70 -2.36
C TYR A 94 3.19 -3.19 -2.13
N ASN A 95 2.98 -3.57 -0.87
CA ASN A 95 2.58 -4.92 -0.50
C ASN A 95 1.46 -4.89 0.55
N TRP A 96 0.37 -5.59 0.24
CA TRP A 96 -0.80 -5.72 1.11
C TRP A 96 -0.68 -6.99 1.96
N PHE A 97 -0.41 -6.84 3.25
CA PHE A 97 -0.13 -7.90 4.22
C PHE A 97 -1.40 -8.41 4.93
N VAL A 98 -2.50 -8.64 4.19
CA VAL A 98 -3.83 -9.06 4.71
C VAL A 98 -3.77 -9.69 6.11
N LYS A 99 -4.34 -9.01 7.14
CA LYS A 99 -4.92 -9.58 8.37
C LYS A 99 -5.19 -8.52 9.44
N THR A 100 -6.44 -8.07 9.54
CA THR A 100 -7.12 -7.76 10.81
C THR A 100 -8.61 -8.11 10.73
N ASP A 101 -9.26 -7.89 9.57
CA ASP A 101 -10.65 -8.26 9.26
C ASP A 101 -10.88 -8.27 7.72
N TYR A 102 -12.10 -8.58 7.23
CA TYR A 102 -12.41 -8.69 5.78
C TYR A 102 -12.05 -7.43 4.97
N ASP A 103 -12.19 -6.24 5.57
CA ASP A 103 -11.97 -4.95 4.89
C ASP A 103 -10.80 -4.12 5.45
N PHE A 104 -10.06 -4.65 6.44
CA PHE A 104 -8.98 -3.94 7.12
C PHE A 104 -7.70 -4.77 7.14
N GLY A 105 -6.56 -4.10 6.98
CA GLY A 105 -5.27 -4.76 7.08
C GLY A 105 -4.12 -3.79 7.04
N PHE A 106 -2.91 -4.36 6.90
CA PHE A 106 -1.70 -3.57 6.79
C PHE A 106 -1.22 -3.53 5.34
N ASN A 107 -0.76 -2.36 4.92
CA ASN A 107 -0.06 -2.18 3.66
C ASN A 107 1.23 -1.43 3.89
N GLU A 108 2.30 -1.88 3.24
CA GLU A 108 3.54 -1.14 3.19
C GLU A 108 3.74 -0.61 1.78
N TRP A 109 3.91 0.71 1.65
CA TRP A 109 4.41 1.34 0.44
C TRP A 109 5.91 1.45 0.54
N TYR A 110 6.59 1.17 -0.56
CA TYR A 110 8.05 1.22 -0.66
C TYR A 110 8.43 2.21 -1.74
N PHE A 111 9.28 3.17 -1.39
CA PHE A 111 9.73 4.20 -2.31
C PHE A 111 11.22 4.04 -2.58
N SER A 112 11.64 4.35 -3.80
CA SER A 112 13.06 4.41 -4.18
C SER A 112 13.72 5.69 -3.67
N ASN A 113 12.93 6.71 -3.33
CA ASN A 113 13.38 8.04 -2.96
C ASN A 113 12.78 8.46 -1.61
N ALA A 114 13.60 8.97 -0.68
CA ALA A 114 13.11 9.44 0.62
C ALA A 114 12.07 10.56 0.49
N SER A 115 12.24 11.45 -0.49
CA SER A 115 11.32 12.57 -0.72
C SER A 115 9.92 12.14 -1.16
N GLU A 116 9.79 11.04 -1.91
CA GLU A 116 8.47 10.50 -2.29
C GLU A 116 7.78 9.89 -1.06
N ARG A 117 8.54 9.15 -0.23
CA ARG A 117 8.05 8.64 1.06
C ARG A 117 7.58 9.78 1.96
N ASP A 118 8.37 10.84 2.09
CA ASP A 118 8.04 11.99 2.93
C ASP A 118 6.79 12.72 2.43
N LEU A 119 6.65 12.91 1.11
CA LEU A 119 5.45 13.50 0.52
C LEU A 119 4.21 12.62 0.75
N PHE A 120 4.36 11.29 0.64
CA PHE A 120 3.27 10.36 0.95
C PHE A 120 2.90 10.40 2.44
N LEU A 121 3.89 10.51 3.34
CA LEU A 121 3.69 10.65 4.77
C LEU A 121 2.88 11.92 5.12
N GLU A 122 3.18 13.04 4.46
CA GLU A 122 2.42 14.29 4.60
C GLU A 122 0.97 14.16 4.10
N PHE A 123 0.72 13.27 3.13
CA PHE A 123 -0.62 12.99 2.61
C PHE A 123 -1.44 12.04 3.48
N VAL A 124 -0.82 11.25 4.37
CA VAL A 124 -1.53 10.26 5.22
C VAL A 124 -2.76 10.85 5.95
N PRO A 125 -2.71 12.04 6.56
CA PRO A 125 -3.88 12.64 7.21
C PRO A 125 -5.04 12.95 6.26
N CYS A 126 -4.82 13.00 4.95
CA CYS A 126 -5.85 13.25 3.93
C CYS A 126 -6.47 11.95 3.37
N ILE A 127 -5.88 10.79 3.67
CA ILE A 127 -6.44 9.49 3.27
C ILE A 127 -7.83 9.32 3.90
N ASN A 128 -8.79 8.89 3.10
CA ASN A 128 -10.15 8.59 3.52
C ASN A 128 -10.72 7.52 2.58
N TRP A 129 -11.93 7.05 2.88
CA TRP A 129 -12.59 6.01 2.07
C TRP A 129 -12.89 6.43 0.63
N GLY A 130 -12.71 7.71 0.29
CA GLY A 130 -12.81 8.25 -1.06
C GLY A 130 -14.22 8.68 -1.42
N GLU A 131 -14.39 9.11 -2.68
CA GLU A 131 -15.62 9.75 -3.13
C GLU A 131 -16.81 8.76 -3.29
N ASN A 132 -16.52 7.45 -3.35
CA ASN A 132 -17.52 6.39 -3.51
C ASN A 132 -18.23 6.01 -2.20
N PHE A 133 -17.74 6.47 -1.05
CA PHE A 133 -18.29 6.15 0.26
C PHE A 133 -18.88 7.42 0.90
N PRO A 134 -20.20 7.46 1.18
CA PRO A 134 -20.84 8.65 1.73
C PRO A 134 -20.28 9.03 3.11
N LYS A 135 -20.22 10.33 3.38
CA LYS A 135 -19.71 10.94 4.63
C LYS A 135 -20.65 10.79 5.83
#